data_AF-A0A341JKH8-F1
#
_entry.id   AF-A0A341JKH8-F1
#
_cell.length_a   1.000
_cell.length_b   1.000
_cell.length_c   1.000
_cell.angle_alpha   90.00
_cell.angle_beta   90.00
_cell.angle_gamma   90.00
#
_symmetry.space_group_name_H-M   'P 1'
#
loop_
_entity.id
_entity.type
_entity.pdbx_description
1 polymer ?
#
loop_
_entity_poly.entity_id
_entity_poly.type
_entity_poly.pdbx_seq_one_letter_code
_entity_poly.pdbx_strand_id
1 'polypeptide(L)'
;MAKQHLLLVVLVASILHATASSLETTSSASNWTVAAAASTVYDVLEQNNLPRGLLPQGVQSYVLHDGGALEVTLPRECNFFVSVAGKRFHF
;
A
#
# COMPACT_ATOMS: atom_id res chain seq x y z
N MET A 1 -2.98 -30.11 -45.68
CA MET A 1 -2.29 -29.92 -44.39
C MET A 1 -2.65 -28.61 -43.65
N ALA A 2 -3.68 -27.84 -44.05
CA ALA A 2 -4.03 -26.57 -43.36
C ALA A 2 -5.16 -26.71 -42.32
N LYS A 3 -5.91 -27.83 -42.34
CA LYS A 3 -7.13 -28.00 -41.55
C LYS A 3 -6.86 -28.40 -40.08
N GLN A 4 -5.72 -29.04 -39.82
CA GLN A 4 -5.28 -29.39 -38.46
C GLN A 4 -4.66 -28.19 -37.72
N HIS A 5 -4.04 -27.26 -38.45
CA HIS A 5 -3.61 -25.97 -37.88
C HIS A 5 -4.79 -25.07 -37.54
N LEU A 6 -5.88 -25.13 -38.32
CA LEU A 6 -7.11 -24.39 -38.02
C LEU A 6 -7.76 -24.88 -36.71
N LEU A 7 -7.76 -26.19 -36.47
CA LEU A 7 -8.33 -26.78 -35.25
C LEU A 7 -7.54 -26.43 -33.99
N LEU A 8 -6.21 -26.33 -34.09
CA LEU A 8 -5.35 -25.90 -32.98
C LEU A 8 -5.57 -24.43 -32.60
N VAL A 9 -5.78 -23.54 -33.57
CA VAL A 9 -6.03 -22.12 -33.31
C VAL A 9 -7.40 -21.90 -32.64
N VAL A 10 -8.42 -22.67 -33.01
CA VAL A 10 -9.75 -22.59 -32.40
C VAL A 10 -9.75 -23.11 -30.95
N LEU A 11 -8.95 -24.13 -30.63
CA LEU A 11 -8.92 -24.71 -29.28
C LEU A 11 -8.20 -23.80 -28.26
N VAL A 12 -7.23 -23.00 -28.69
CA VAL A 12 -6.54 -22.00 -27.84
C VAL A 12 -7.42 -20.76 -27.58
N ALA A 13 -8.37 -20.44 -28.48
CA ALA A 13 -9.31 -19.33 -28.31
C ALA A 13 -10.43 -19.61 -27.28
N SER A 14 -10.70 -20.88 -26.97
CA SER A 14 -11.76 -21.29 -26.04
C SER A 14 -11.42 -21.13 -24.55
N ILE A 15 -10.18 -20.74 -24.21
CA ILE A 15 -9.75 -20.52 -22.82
C ILE A 15 -9.88 -19.05 -22.40
N LEU A 16 -10.36 -18.16 -23.28
CA LEU A 16 -10.47 -16.73 -22.99
C LEU A 16 -11.89 -16.19 -23.20
N HIS A 17 -12.89 -16.76 -22.53
CA HIS A 17 -14.20 -16.09 -22.36
C HIS A 17 -14.88 -16.50 -21.06
N ALA A 18 -14.47 -15.87 -19.96
CA ALA A 18 -15.35 -15.64 -18.81
C ALA A 18 -14.91 -14.32 -18.16
N THR A 19 -15.69 -13.25 -18.38
CA THR A 19 -15.95 -12.13 -17.47
C THR A 19 -16.70 -11.03 -18.24
N ALA A 20 -18.00 -11.24 -18.45
CA ALA A 20 -18.93 -10.13 -18.48
C ALA A 20 -19.70 -10.17 -17.15
N SER A 21 -19.09 -9.62 -16.10
CA SER A 21 -19.81 -9.05 -14.97
C SER A 21 -18.91 -7.99 -14.36
N SER A 22 -19.46 -6.79 -14.24
CA SER A 22 -18.84 -5.52 -13.84
C SER A 22 -17.61 -5.09 -14.65
N LEU A 23 -17.75 -3.93 -15.30
CA LEU A 23 -16.65 -3.03 -15.55
C LEU A 23 -16.04 -2.64 -14.19
N GLU A 24 -15.19 -3.50 -13.66
CA GLU A 24 -14.12 -3.09 -12.78
C GLU A 24 -12.95 -2.85 -13.71
N THR A 25 -12.77 -1.58 -14.06
CA THR A 25 -11.44 -1.08 -14.35
C THR A 25 -10.58 -1.50 -13.17
N THR A 26 -9.97 -2.68 -13.24
CA THR A 26 -8.71 -2.94 -12.54
C THR A 26 -7.69 -2.06 -13.25
N SER A 27 -7.85 -0.75 -13.08
CA SER A 27 -6.74 -0.02 -12.55
C SER A 27 -6.37 -0.81 -11.31
N SER A 28 -5.35 -1.64 -11.44
CA SER A 28 -4.27 -1.54 -10.49
C SER A 28 -3.95 -0.05 -10.47
N ALA A 29 -4.75 0.71 -9.71
CA ALA A 29 -4.31 1.88 -9.02
C ALA A 29 -3.21 1.29 -8.17
N SER A 30 -2.04 1.20 -8.82
CA SER A 30 -0.77 1.19 -8.19
C SER A 30 -0.98 2.02 -6.95
N ASN A 31 -0.90 1.40 -5.78
CA ASN A 31 -1.02 2.07 -4.49
C ASN A 31 -0.04 3.29 -4.40
N TRP A 32 0.83 3.44 -5.39
CA TRP A 32 1.48 4.67 -5.80
C TRP A 32 0.58 5.91 -5.94
N THR A 33 -0.70 5.85 -6.35
CA THR A 33 -1.52 7.08 -6.40
C THR A 33 -1.84 7.61 -5.00
N VAL A 34 -1.98 6.70 -4.03
CA VAL A 34 -2.14 7.01 -2.60
C VAL A 34 -0.86 7.67 -2.08
N ALA A 35 0.32 7.12 -2.41
CA ALA A 35 1.61 7.74 -2.09
C ALA A 35 1.87 9.06 -2.85
N ALA A 36 1.39 9.19 -4.10
CA ALA A 36 1.60 10.38 -4.94
C ALA A 36 0.70 11.56 -4.52
N ALA A 37 -0.38 11.31 -3.79
CA ALA A 37 -1.27 12.34 -3.24
C ALA A 37 -1.01 12.63 -1.75
N ALA A 38 -0.36 11.72 -1.02
CA ALA A 38 0.01 11.94 0.37
C ALA A 38 1.14 12.97 0.46
N SER A 39 0.84 14.14 1.03
CA SER A 39 1.82 15.20 1.26
C SER A 39 2.71 14.89 2.48
N THR A 40 2.15 14.15 3.43
CA THR A 40 2.82 13.79 4.69
C THR A 40 2.61 12.32 5.03
N VAL A 41 3.48 11.79 5.88
CA VAL A 41 3.33 10.42 6.42
C VAL A 41 2.02 10.24 7.19
N TYR A 42 1.48 11.30 7.78
CA TYR A 42 0.23 11.23 8.52
C TYR A 42 -0.98 11.02 7.61
N ASP A 43 -0.91 11.51 6.36
CA ASP A 43 -1.95 11.27 5.36
C ASP A 43 -1.95 9.79 4.95
N VAL A 44 -0.76 9.19 4.81
CA VAL A 44 -0.61 7.75 4.56
C VAL A 44 -1.24 6.94 5.70
N LEU A 45 -1.03 7.34 6.96
CA LEU A 45 -1.67 6.69 8.11
C LEU A 45 -3.19 6.78 8.02
N GLU A 46 -3.73 7.98 7.83
CA GLU A 46 -5.18 8.23 7.79
C GLU A 46 -5.86 7.45 6.65
N GLN A 47 -5.26 7.43 5.46
CA GLN A 47 -5.75 6.67 4.30
C GLN A 47 -5.79 5.16 4.53
N ASN A 48 -4.94 4.65 5.44
CA ASN A 48 -4.90 3.25 5.83
C ASN A 48 -5.67 2.97 7.14
N ASN A 49 -6.54 3.87 7.58
CA ASN A 49 -7.29 3.79 8.84
C ASN A 49 -6.40 3.67 10.10
N LEU A 50 -5.16 4.14 10.01
CA LEU A 50 -4.24 4.20 11.13
C LEU A 50 -4.36 5.57 11.83
N PRO A 51 -4.31 5.61 13.18
CA PRO A 51 -4.34 6.88 13.90
C PRO A 51 -3.14 7.74 13.54
N ARG A 52 -3.36 9.02 13.25
CA ARG A 52 -2.27 9.98 12.99
C ARG A 52 -1.29 10.12 14.16
N GLY A 53 -1.73 9.81 15.39
CA GLY A 53 -0.90 9.82 16.60
C GLY A 53 0.03 8.62 16.76
N LEU A 54 0.05 7.69 15.80
CA LEU A 54 0.99 6.56 15.81
C LEU A 54 2.44 7.02 15.65
N LEU A 55 2.65 8.15 14.96
CA LEU A 55 3.95 8.79 14.79
C LEU A 55 3.98 10.14 15.52
N PRO A 56 5.10 10.51 16.14
CA PRO A 56 5.25 11.82 16.75
C PRO A 56 5.18 12.93 15.69
N GLN A 57 4.88 14.15 16.13
CA GLN A 57 4.96 15.33 15.27
C GLN A 57 6.42 15.62 14.88
N GLY A 58 6.61 16.13 13.66
CA GLY A 58 7.92 16.57 13.18
C GLY A 58 8.73 15.50 12.46
N VAL A 59 8.08 14.49 11.87
CA VAL A 59 8.71 13.55 10.92
C VAL A 59 9.43 14.35 9.81
N GLN A 60 10.68 13.99 9.53
CA GLN A 60 11.49 14.67 8.50
C GLN A 60 11.24 14.10 7.10
N SER A 61 11.13 12.78 7.00
CA SER A 61 10.87 12.08 5.73
C SER A 61 10.27 10.71 6.00
N TYR A 62 9.69 10.11 4.96
CA TYR A 62 9.19 8.74 5.01
C TYR A 62 9.44 8.04 3.68
N VAL A 63 9.48 6.71 3.72
CA VAL A 63 9.54 5.83 2.55
C VAL A 63 8.47 4.77 2.73
N LEU A 64 7.59 4.64 1.74
CA LEU A 64 6.62 3.55 1.68
C LEU A 64 7.15 2.51 0.68
N HIS A 65 7.47 1.32 1.18
CA HIS A 65 8.00 0.22 0.39
C HIS A 65 6.89 -0.60 -0.24
N ASP A 66 7.23 -1.30 -1.32
CA ASP A 66 6.36 -2.31 -1.92
C ASP A 66 6.07 -3.41 -0.87
N GLY A 67 4.79 -3.73 -0.69
CA GLY A 67 4.34 -4.65 0.37
C GLY A 67 3.84 -3.96 1.64
N GLY A 68 3.85 -2.62 1.70
CA GLY A 68 3.19 -1.85 2.77
C GLY A 68 4.04 -1.58 4.00
N ALA A 69 5.35 -1.85 3.94
CA ALA A 69 6.27 -1.43 4.99
C ALA A 69 6.50 0.08 4.92
N LEU A 70 6.37 0.75 6.07
CA LEU A 70 6.53 2.20 6.19
C LEU A 70 7.76 2.52 7.04
N GLU A 71 8.75 3.17 6.44
CA GLU A 71 9.93 3.67 7.12
C GLU A 71 9.82 5.19 7.31
N VAL A 72 10.27 5.67 8.46
CA VAL A 72 10.07 7.06 8.88
C VAL A 72 11.37 7.59 9.48
N THR A 73 11.83 8.74 9.00
CA THR A 73 12.99 9.44 9.58
C THR A 73 12.51 10.49 10.56
N LEU A 74 12.90 10.32 11.82
CA LEU A 74 12.64 11.27 12.88
C LEU A 74 13.83 12.21 13.08
N PRO A 75 13.60 13.45 13.54
CA PRO A 75 14.66 14.44 13.70
C PRO A 75 15.67 14.09 14.78
N ARG A 76 15.28 13.19 15.68
CA ARG A 76 16.05 12.72 16.81
C ARG A 76 15.41 11.44 17.31
N GLU A 77 16.20 10.62 18.00
CA GLU A 77 15.66 9.51 18.78
C GLU A 77 14.62 10.04 19.77
N CYS A 78 13.44 9.43 19.73
CA CYS A 78 12.46 9.60 20.79
C CYS A 78 13.13 9.12 22.08
N ASN A 79 13.33 10.04 23.01
CA ASN A 79 13.83 9.76 24.35
C ASN A 79 12.87 10.49 25.28
N PHE A 80 11.77 9.85 25.63
CA PHE A 80 10.80 10.44 26.55
C PHE A 80 10.36 9.44 27.60
N PHE A 81 10.01 9.98 28.76
CA PHE A 81 9.57 9.18 29.89
C PHE A 81 8.06 9.26 30.01
N VAL A 82 7.39 8.12 30.01
CA VAL A 82 5.97 8.03 30.35
C VAL A 82 5.86 7.53 31.78
N SER A 83 5.09 8.23 32.62
CA SER A 83 4.80 7.77 33.98
C SER A 83 3.43 7.10 34.00
N VAL A 84 3.39 5.80 34.31
CA VAL A 84 2.14 5.03 34.47
C VAL A 84 2.14 4.38 35.85
N ALA A 85 1.14 4.68 36.67
CA ALA A 85 1.02 4.18 38.06
C ALA A 85 2.29 4.40 38.90
N GLY A 86 2.95 5.55 38.72
CA GLY A 86 4.19 5.90 39.43
C GLY A 86 5.47 5.23 38.90
N LYS A 87 5.39 4.41 37.84
CA LYS A 87 6.55 3.82 37.17
C LYS A 87 6.92 4.61 35.93
N ARG A 88 8.21 4.89 35.73
CA ARG A 88 8.75 5.57 34.55
C ARG A 88 9.16 4.54 33.51
N PHE A 89 8.64 4.69 32.31
CA PHE A 89 9.00 3.91 31.13
C PHE A 89 9.76 4.81 30.17
N HIS A 90 10.92 4.34 29.72
CA HIS A 90 11.75 5.02 28.73
C HIS A 90 11.43 4.43 27.36
N PHE A 91 11.13 5.31 26.42
CA PHE A 91 10.89 4.99 25.01
C PHE A 91 11.84 5.82 24.16
#